data_AF-A0A939ULU4-F1
#
_entry.id   AF-A0A939ULU4-F1
#
_cell.length_a   1.000
_cell.length_b   1.000
_cell.length_c   1.000
_cell.angle_alpha   90.00
_cell.angle_beta   90.00
_cell.angle_gamma   90.00
#
_symmetry.space_group_name_H-M   'P 1'
#
loop_
_entity.id
_entity.type
_entity.pdbx_description
1 polymer ?
#
loop_
_entity_poly.entity_id
_entity_poly.type
_entity_poly.pdbx_seq_one_letter_code
_entity_poly.pdbx_strand_id
1 'polypeptide(L)' 'TVTGAAFLAGLAVGFWKSKDEILSFWQADREFAPAMADADRARALAGWKKAVVRAERWSDE' A
#
# COMPACT_ATOMS: atom_id res chain seq x y z
N THR A 1 8.21 -10.52 -1.76
CA THR A 1 7.20 -10.42 -2.84
C THR A 1 7.82 -10.92 -4.13
N VAL A 2 7.13 -11.77 -4.89
CA VAL A 2 7.72 -12.50 -6.05
C VAL A 2 7.67 -11.68 -7.35
N THR A 3 6.57 -10.98 -7.60
CA THR A 3 6.33 -10.24 -8.85
C THR A 3 7.37 -9.14 -9.12
N GLY A 4 7.77 -8.40 -8.09
CA GLY A 4 8.78 -7.34 -8.23
C GLY A 4 10.16 -7.89 -8.65
N ALA A 5 10.56 -9.05 -8.11
CA ALA A 5 11.81 -9.70 -8.50
C ALA A 5 11.76 -10.21 -9.95
N ALA A 6 10.63 -10.78 -10.37
CA ALA A 6 10.43 -11.26 -11.74
C ALA A 6 10.53 -10.12 -12.77
N PHE A 7 9.90 -8.97 -12.52
CA PHE A 7 9.98 -7.80 -13.40
C PHE A 7 11.41 -7.27 -13.55
N LEU A 8 12.17 -7.19 -12.44
CA LEU A 8 13.57 -6.75 -12.48
C LEU A 8 14.45 -7.71 -13.29
N ALA A 9 14.30 -9.01 -13.05
CA ALA A 9 15.05 -10.04 -13.79
C ALA A 9 14.70 -10.03 -15.28
N GLY A 10 13.41 -9.91 -15.63
CA GLY A 10 12.95 -9.90 -17.01
C GLY A 10 13.38 -8.64 -17.79
N LEU A 11 13.48 -7.48 -17.13
CA LEU A 11 14.09 -6.30 -17.74
C LEU A 11 15.58 -6.48 -17.99
N ALA A 12 16.30 -7.10 -17.04
CA ALA A 12 17.75 -7.31 -17.14
C ALA A 12 18.14 -8.27 -18.28
N VAL A 13 17.31 -9.28 -18.56
CA VAL A 13 17.53 -10.25 -19.66
C VAL A 13 16.83 -9.85 -20.97
N GLY A 14 16.16 -8.69 -21.02
CA GLY A 14 15.47 -8.19 -22.21
C GLY A 14 14.18 -8.94 -22.56
N PHE A 15 13.62 -9.71 -21.62
CA PHE A 15 12.31 -10.33 -21.76
C PHE A 15 11.19 -9.27 -21.88
N TRP A 16 11.34 -8.16 -21.15
CA TRP A 16 10.56 -6.93 -21.36
C TRP A 16 11.49 -5.80 -21.81
N LYS A 17 11.02 -4.96 -22.74
CA LYS A 17 11.75 -3.86 -23.37
C LYS A 17 11.74 -2.58 -22.55
N SER A 18 10.68 -2.36 -21.76
CA SER A 18 10.55 -1.18 -20.94
C SER A 18 9.62 -1.40 -19.75
N LYS A 19 9.62 -0.46 -18.81
CA LYS A 19 8.65 -0.42 -17.71
C LYS A 19 7.22 -0.22 -18.24
N ASP A 20 7.05 0.49 -19.35
CA ASP A 20 5.73 0.73 -19.95
C ASP A 20 5.10 -0.55 -20.49
N GLU A 21 5.92 -1.48 -20.99
CA GLU A 21 5.45 -2.81 -21.40
C GLU A 21 4.93 -3.61 -20.20
N ILE A 22 5.55 -3.49 -19.03
CA ILE A 22 5.08 -4.15 -17.82
C ILE A 22 3.78 -3.51 -17.31
N LEU A 23 3.69 -2.18 -17.41
CA LEU A 23 2.50 -1.42 -17.01
C LEU A 23 1.29 -1.70 -17.91
N SER A 24 1.49 -1.99 -19.19
CA SER A 24 0.38 -2.31 -20.10
C SER A 24 -0.30 -3.65 -19.79
N PHE A 25 0.43 -4.59 -19.21
CA PHE A 25 -0.12 -5.87 -18.71
C PHE A 25 -0.70 -5.77 -17.31
N TRP A 26 -0.35 -4.72 -16.56
CA TRP A 26 -0.83 -4.57 -15.20
C TRP A 26 -2.31 -4.23 -15.21
N GLN A 27 -3.11 -5.06 -14.55
CA GLN A 27 -4.53 -4.83 -14.37
C GLN A 27 -4.86 -4.81 -12.88
N ALA A 28 -5.53 -3.74 -12.45
CA ALA A 28 -6.10 -3.66 -11.12
C ALA A 28 -7.26 -4.65 -11.02
N ASP A 29 -7.21 -5.56 -10.05
CA ASP A 29 -8.34 -6.45 -9.73
C ASP A 29 -9.51 -5.66 -9.13
N ARG A 30 -9.20 -4.74 -8.20
CA ARG A 30 -10.20 -3.84 -7.61
C ARG A 30 -9.62 -2.49 -7.25
N GLU A 31 -10.36 -1.45 -7.57
CA GLU A 31 -10.13 -0.10 -7.09
C GLU A 31 -11.16 0.26 -6.02
N PHE A 32 -10.73 0.99 -5.00
CA PHE A 32 -11.60 1.45 -3.93
C PHE A 32 -11.56 2.96 -3.87
N ALA A 33 -12.72 3.58 -4.07
CA ALA A 33 -12.88 5.00 -3.87
C ALA A 33 -13.17 5.30 -2.39
N PRO A 34 -12.69 6.45 -1.86
CA PRO A 34 -13.04 6.88 -0.52
C PRO A 34 -14.55 7.14 -0.45
N ALA A 35 -15.25 6.34 0.36
CA ALA A 35 -16.69 6.46 0.56
C ALA A 35 -17.07 7.14 1.89
N MET A 36 -16.08 7.39 2.76
CA MET A 36 -16.30 7.98 4.08
C MET A 36 -16.14 9.50 4.04
N ALA A 37 -17.05 10.22 4.70
CA ALA A 37 -16.93 11.66 4.87
C ALA A 37 -15.64 12.04 5.63
N ASP A 38 -15.03 13.15 5.24
CA ASP A 38 -13.75 13.60 5.80
C ASP A 38 -13.80 13.79 7.32
N ALA A 39 -14.93 14.28 7.85
CA ALA A 39 -15.14 14.48 9.29
C ALA A 39 -15.14 13.14 10.07
N ASP A 40 -15.77 12.11 9.52
CA ASP A 40 -15.82 10.79 10.15
C ASP A 40 -14.45 10.12 10.10
N ARG A 41 -13.74 10.24 8.98
CA ARG A 41 -12.35 9.78 8.84
C ARG A 41 -11.43 10.46 9.86
N ALA A 42 -11.54 11.78 10.02
CA ALA A 42 -10.75 12.54 10.97
C ALA A 42 -11.03 12.11 12.42
N ARG A 43 -12.30 11.91 12.78
CA ARG A 43 -12.71 11.43 14.11
C ARG A 43 -12.16 10.03 14.40
N ALA A 44 -12.30 9.11 13.45
CA ALA A 44 -11.77 7.74 13.58
C ALA A 44 -10.25 7.73 13.75
N LEU A 45 -9.53 8.52 12.94
CA LEU A 45 -8.08 8.63 13.02
C LEU A 45 -7.61 9.24 14.35
N ALA A 46 -8.31 10.25 14.87
CA ALA A 46 -8.00 10.85 16.17
C ALA A 46 -8.18 9.83 17.31
N GLY A 47 -9.25 9.03 17.26
CA GLY A 47 -9.49 7.95 18.21
C GLY A 47 -8.39 6.88 18.16
N TRP A 48 -7.99 6.44 16.96
CA TRP A 48 -6.90 5.49 16.78
C TRP A 48 -5.57 6.01 17.34
N LYS A 49 -5.19 7.26 17.02
CA LYS A 49 -3.97 7.88 17.57
C LYS A 49 -3.97 7.90 19.09
N LYS A 50 -5.11 8.26 19.70
CA LYS A 50 -5.26 8.23 21.17
C LYS A 50 -5.06 6.82 21.72
N ALA A 51 -5.59 5.79 21.06
CA ALA A 51 -5.44 4.40 21.49
C ALA A 51 -3.98 3.92 21.36
N VAL A 52 -3.30 4.23 20.26
CA VAL A 52 -1.88 3.88 20.05
C VAL A 52 -1.01 4.49 21.14
N VAL A 53 -1.16 5.79 21.44
CA VAL A 53 -0.41 6.47 22.51
C VAL A 53 -0.64 5.81 23.88
N ARG A 54 -1.83 5.29 24.14
CA ARG A 54 -2.11 4.56 25.40
C ARG A 54 -1.49 3.17 25.44
N ALA A 55 -1.29 2.54 24.28
CA ALA A 55 -0.66 1.23 24.16
C ALA A 55 0.88 1.29 24.17
N GLU A 56 1.48 2.43 23.81
CA GLU A 56 2.94 2.61 23.69
C GLU A 56 3.72 2.39 25.00
N ARG A 57 3.10 2.58 26.17
CA ARG A 57 3.75 2.44 27.49
C ARG A 57 3.16 1.29 28.32
N TRP A 58 2.74 0.24 27.64
CA TRP A 58 2.13 -0.91 28.30
C TRP A 58 3.11 -1.72 29.16
N SER A 59 4.41 -1.68 28.85
CA SER A 59 5.44 -2.47 29.54
C SER A 59 6.61 -1.64 30.07
N ASP A 60 6.39 -0.38 30.43
CA ASP A 60 7.39 0.35 31.19
C ASP A 60 7.43 -0.25 32.61
N GLU A 61 8.45 -1.08 32.90
CA GLU A 61 8.93 -1.39 34.26
C GLU A 61 9.50 -0.13 34.93
#